data_AF-A0A8J4W5V6-F1
#
_entry.id   AF-A0A8J4W5V6-F1
#
_cell.length_a   1.000
_cell.length_b   1.000
_cell.length_c   1.000
_cell.angle_alpha   90.00
_cell.angle_beta   90.00
_cell.angle_gamma   90.00
#
_symmetry.space_group_name_H-M   'P 1'
#
loop_
_entity.id
_entity.type
_entity.pdbx_description
1 polymer ?
#
loop_
_entity_poly.entity_id
_entity_poly.type
_entity_poly.pdbx_seq_one_letter_code
_entity_poly.pdbx_strand_id
1 'polypeptide(L)'
;MLSGHSTSCGLPRTCIESTRSTMPPQLNSPQETDHHTPYTFIVTPRGVPDDVKPFNRSVSAIATSDTNPLTHDKALSYLDLYRFATPSDKLQLILGATFAGLNGAIFPCMALVFGTAIDAFAQTDGGVDRTAVNRAALYYFLIAIALFVTDCMAFILFCNSAEKQMKALRAQVFAHMLYMDVSWYDSSDVFELSSRITGDTVKIKDGMGQKLSDSIKFTVQFFVGYIIGFARGWDMSLVMACAMPFMVLSLKYMVRLFRKRALLSQKMYAEAGAVAEETLGSIRTVASLNGEKRAIDKYNERAVLVETGNIAVSKRSACVFGCMMGSVWLMYAAGLWYGGSKVARDEASPGTVFQAFFGVLMGTISLSQISPNITAVAEAKGAATEIYKILDTPSTIDASQDVGDKPDSCSGRIEVLNVNFTYPSRPDV
;
A
#
# COMPACT_ATOMS: atom_id res chain seq x y z
N MET A 1 -8.42 38.24 -22.60
CA MET A 1 -8.59 39.35 -21.63
C MET A 1 -7.54 39.11 -20.54
N LEU A 2 -6.31 39.64 -20.69
CA LEU A 2 -5.81 40.94 -20.17
C LEU A 2 -6.04 41.06 -18.65
N SER A 3 -5.09 41.33 -17.75
CA SER A 3 -3.67 41.79 -17.74
C SER A 3 -3.07 41.30 -16.40
N GLY A 4 -1.77 41.04 -16.18
CA GLY A 4 -0.62 41.93 -16.34
C GLY A 4 -0.23 42.56 -15.00
N HIS A 5 0.74 41.99 -14.28
CA HIS A 5 1.61 42.76 -13.38
C HIS A 5 3.00 42.13 -13.26
N SER A 6 3.97 42.91 -13.71
CA SER A 6 5.41 42.76 -13.64
C SER A 6 5.96 43.21 -12.28
N THR A 7 6.90 42.48 -11.71
CA THR A 7 7.93 43.05 -10.83
C THR A 7 9.23 42.28 -11.03
N SER A 8 10.22 42.97 -11.60
CA SER A 8 11.61 42.57 -11.73
C SER A 8 12.31 42.61 -10.37
N CYS A 9 13.09 41.59 -10.04
CA CYS A 9 14.16 41.72 -9.06
C CYS A 9 15.46 41.21 -9.70
N GLY A 10 16.35 42.15 -10.02
CA GLY A 10 17.67 41.88 -10.57
C GLY A 10 18.63 41.47 -9.46
N LEU A 11 19.29 40.34 -9.66
CA LEU A 11 20.47 39.92 -8.89
C LEU A 11 21.70 40.12 -9.78
N PRO A 12 22.72 40.86 -9.34
CA PRO A 12 23.91 41.11 -10.14
C PRO A 12 24.83 39.88 -10.15
N ARG A 13 25.29 39.52 -11.34
CA ARG A 13 26.44 38.65 -11.58
C ARG A 13 27.71 39.39 -11.13
N THR A 14 28.40 38.86 -10.13
CA THR A 14 29.79 39.25 -9.83
C THR A 14 30.74 38.19 -10.38
N CYS A 15 31.46 38.60 -11.42
CA CYS A 15 32.65 37.95 -11.94
C CYS A 15 33.69 37.79 -10.83
N ILE A 16 34.28 36.60 -10.71
CA ILE A 16 35.48 36.40 -9.91
C ILE A 16 36.67 36.81 -10.79
N GLU A 17 37.14 38.04 -10.58
CA GLU A 17 38.36 38.56 -11.17
C GLU A 17 39.58 37.97 -10.45
N SER A 18 40.50 37.47 -11.28
CA SER A 18 41.86 37.08 -10.94
C SER A 18 42.58 38.21 -10.19
N THR A 19 42.92 37.98 -8.93
CA THR A 19 43.90 38.79 -8.20
C THR A 19 45.14 37.95 -7.89
N ARG A 20 46.21 38.37 -8.57
CA ARG A 20 47.60 37.94 -8.47
C ARG A 20 48.09 38.21 -7.04
N SER A 21 48.28 37.16 -6.24
CA SER A 21 48.93 37.26 -4.92
C SER A 21 50.44 37.16 -5.05
N THR A 22 51.11 38.20 -4.58
CA THR A 22 52.55 38.39 -4.40
C THR A 22 53.20 37.29 -3.55
N MET A 23 54.40 36.85 -3.94
CA MET A 23 55.29 36.01 -3.14
C MET A 23 55.66 36.65 -1.79
N PRO A 24 55.64 35.91 -0.67
CA PRO A 24 56.43 36.24 0.51
C PRO A 24 57.84 35.62 0.43
N PRO A 25 58.82 36.16 1.16
CA PRO A 25 60.23 35.83 1.00
C PRO A 25 60.58 34.45 1.58
N GLN A 26 61.63 33.85 0.99
CA GLN A 26 62.32 32.66 1.48
C GLN A 26 62.62 32.76 2.98
N LEU A 27 62.00 31.90 3.79
CA LEU A 27 62.39 31.69 5.19
C LEU A 27 63.24 30.41 5.26
N ASN A 28 64.46 30.58 5.77
CA ASN A 28 65.46 29.54 5.96
C ASN A 28 64.92 28.29 6.66
N SER A 29 65.41 27.13 6.20
CA SER A 29 65.28 25.82 6.83
C SER A 29 65.82 25.80 8.27
N PRO A 30 65.07 25.28 9.25
CA PRO A 30 65.64 24.75 10.48
C PRO A 30 66.01 23.28 10.28
N GLN A 31 67.21 22.94 10.76
CA GLN A 31 67.81 21.61 10.72
C GLN A 31 66.89 20.53 11.31
N GLU A 32 66.90 19.39 10.66
CA GLU A 32 66.27 18.12 11.04
C GLU A 32 66.91 17.60 12.34
N THR A 33 66.18 17.67 13.46
CA THR A 33 66.54 16.97 14.69
C THR A 33 65.56 15.82 14.90
N ASP A 34 66.07 14.62 14.67
CA ASP A 34 65.39 13.34 14.73
C ASP A 34 65.03 13.00 16.19
N HIS A 35 63.79 13.30 16.60
CA HIS A 35 63.23 12.87 17.88
C HIS A 35 62.22 11.74 17.63
N HIS A 36 62.69 10.50 17.70
CA HIS A 36 61.86 9.31 17.75
C HIS A 36 61.00 9.28 19.02
N THR A 37 59.77 9.77 18.95
CA THR A 37 58.71 9.35 19.89
C THR A 37 58.14 8.00 19.45
N PRO A 38 58.01 7.00 20.35
CA PRO A 38 57.46 5.70 19.99
C PRO A 38 55.98 5.85 19.62
N TYR A 39 55.63 5.50 18.39
CA TYR A 39 54.26 5.46 17.90
C TYR A 39 53.69 4.06 18.05
N THR A 40 52.41 3.98 18.42
CA THR A 40 51.68 2.71 18.49
C THR A 40 51.22 2.35 17.08
N PHE A 41 51.90 1.36 16.47
CA PHE A 41 51.50 0.82 15.18
C PHE A 41 50.32 -0.14 15.40
N ILE A 42 49.10 0.27 15.04
CA ILE A 42 47.92 -0.59 15.13
C ILE A 42 47.87 -1.44 13.85
N VAL A 43 48.35 -2.68 13.95
CA VAL A 43 48.24 -3.68 12.88
C VAL A 43 46.81 -4.23 12.90
N THR A 44 45.97 -3.81 11.96
CA THR A 44 44.77 -4.59 11.62
C THR A 44 45.22 -5.91 10.99
N PRO A 45 44.61 -7.08 11.30
CA PRO A 45 45.13 -8.37 10.88
C PRO A 45 45.14 -8.51 9.35
N ARG A 46 46.30 -8.29 8.73
CA ARG A 46 46.61 -8.77 7.38
C ARG A 46 47.66 -9.84 7.53
N GLY A 47 47.30 -11.07 7.14
CA GLY A 47 48.22 -12.20 7.11
C GLY A 47 49.43 -11.85 6.24
N VAL A 48 50.63 -12.06 6.79
CA VAL A 48 51.88 -11.96 6.06
C VAL A 48 52.06 -13.24 5.23
N PRO A 49 52.42 -13.12 3.94
CA PRO A 49 52.75 -14.25 3.09
C PRO A 49 54.18 -14.68 3.38
N ASP A 50 54.37 -15.74 4.18
CA ASP A 50 55.53 -16.65 4.14
C ASP A 50 55.45 -17.61 5.34
N ASP A 51 54.54 -18.57 5.24
CA ASP A 51 54.62 -19.88 5.89
C ASP A 51 53.51 -20.77 5.33
N VAL A 52 53.72 -21.22 4.09
CA VAL A 52 52.86 -22.24 3.47
C VAL A 52 53.17 -23.59 4.13
N LYS A 53 52.52 -23.86 5.26
CA LYS A 53 52.17 -25.25 5.59
C LYS A 53 50.99 -25.63 4.70
N PRO A 54 51.08 -26.72 3.93
CA PRO A 54 49.96 -27.14 3.10
C PRO A 54 48.79 -27.47 4.04
N PHE A 55 47.73 -26.64 4.00
CA PHE A 55 46.49 -26.94 4.68
C PHE A 55 45.78 -28.03 3.90
N ASN A 56 46.28 -29.26 4.08
CA ASN A 56 45.69 -30.47 3.56
C ASN A 56 44.49 -30.82 4.45
N ARG A 57 43.39 -30.10 4.25
CA ARG A 57 42.07 -30.51 4.74
C ARG A 57 41.16 -30.62 3.53
N SER A 58 41.19 -31.82 2.95
CA SER A 58 40.14 -32.43 2.11
C SER A 58 39.14 -31.45 1.49
N VAL A 59 39.39 -31.11 0.22
CA VAL A 59 38.52 -30.38 -0.71
C VAL A 59 37.28 -31.23 -1.11
N SER A 60 36.72 -31.99 -0.16
CA SER A 60 35.56 -32.87 -0.39
C SER A 60 34.50 -32.80 0.72
N ALA A 61 34.57 -31.82 1.62
CA ALA A 61 33.58 -31.65 2.70
C ALA A 61 33.00 -30.23 2.86
N ILE A 62 33.25 -29.31 1.91
CA ILE A 62 32.58 -27.99 1.83
C ILE A 62 31.95 -27.78 0.43
N ALA A 63 31.76 -28.89 -0.32
CA ALA A 63 30.98 -28.91 -1.57
C ALA A 63 29.52 -29.36 -1.37
N THR A 64 29.08 -29.53 -0.11
CA THR A 64 27.68 -29.76 0.26
C THR A 64 27.41 -29.09 1.61
N SER A 65 27.65 -27.79 1.71
CA SER A 65 26.88 -26.96 2.63
C SER A 65 26.03 -26.08 1.73
N ASP A 66 24.77 -26.46 1.59
CA ASP A 66 23.75 -25.79 0.81
C ASP A 66 24.05 -24.30 0.65
N THR A 67 24.54 -23.91 -0.52
CA THR A 67 24.21 -22.60 -1.09
C THR A 67 22.73 -22.66 -1.43
N ASN A 68 21.90 -22.75 -0.39
CA ASN A 68 20.58 -22.19 -0.46
C ASN A 68 20.80 -20.71 -0.72
N PRO A 69 20.21 -20.13 -1.77
CA PRO A 69 20.01 -18.70 -1.80
C PRO A 69 19.19 -18.35 -0.56
N LEU A 70 19.84 -17.93 0.52
CA LEU A 70 19.21 -17.07 1.51
C LEU A 70 19.12 -15.72 0.79
N THR A 71 18.01 -15.41 0.14
CA THR A 71 16.77 -15.14 0.83
C THR A 71 15.67 -16.13 0.43
N HIS A 72 15.31 -16.99 1.39
CA HIS A 72 13.90 -17.29 1.59
C HIS A 72 13.22 -15.92 1.65
N ASP A 73 12.43 -15.56 0.64
CA ASP A 73 11.55 -14.40 0.68
C ASP A 73 10.62 -14.65 1.87
N LYS A 74 11.05 -14.22 3.05
CA LYS A 74 10.34 -14.51 4.29
C LYS A 74 9.16 -13.56 4.25
N ALA A 75 8.11 -14.02 3.58
CA ALA A 75 6.93 -13.22 3.33
C ALA A 75 6.49 -12.64 4.66
N LEU A 76 6.62 -11.31 4.79
CA LEU A 76 6.35 -10.62 6.05
C LEU A 76 5.01 -11.08 6.61
N SER A 77 4.99 -11.38 7.90
CA SER A 77 3.72 -11.60 8.57
C SER A 77 2.91 -10.30 8.55
N TYR A 78 1.58 -10.40 8.57
CA TYR A 78 0.73 -9.21 8.74
C TYR A 78 1.00 -8.49 10.07
N LEU A 79 1.56 -9.20 11.07
CA LEU A 79 2.00 -8.60 12.33
C LEU A 79 3.29 -7.81 12.20
N ASP A 80 4.16 -8.18 11.26
CA ASP A 80 5.44 -7.48 11.04
C ASP A 80 5.20 -6.08 10.46
N LEU A 81 4.04 -5.86 9.82
CA LEU A 81 3.56 -4.54 9.39
C LEU A 81 3.49 -3.53 10.55
N TYR A 82 3.33 -4.04 11.78
CA TYR A 82 3.23 -3.26 13.02
C TYR A 82 4.53 -3.31 13.85
N ARG A 83 5.70 -3.56 13.24
CA ARG A 83 7.00 -3.64 13.93
C ARG A 83 7.32 -2.38 14.76
N PHE A 84 6.88 -1.22 14.32
CA PHE A 84 7.09 0.07 15.00
C PHE A 84 5.99 0.46 15.99
N ALA A 85 5.02 -0.42 16.25
CA ALA A 85 3.92 -0.12 17.16
C ALA A 85 4.41 -0.11 18.62
N THR A 86 4.30 1.05 19.27
CA THR A 86 4.52 1.19 20.71
C THR A 86 3.43 0.43 21.50
N PRO A 87 3.62 0.11 22.79
CA PRO A 87 2.57 -0.53 23.60
C PRO A 87 1.27 0.29 23.63
N SER A 88 1.36 1.62 23.58
CA SER A 88 0.18 2.50 23.45
C SER A 88 -0.54 2.30 22.11
N ASP A 89 0.20 2.13 21.01
CA ASP A 89 -0.40 1.96 19.68
C ASP A 89 -1.06 0.59 19.54
N LYS A 90 -0.49 -0.45 20.17
CA LYS A 90 -1.12 -1.77 20.27
C LYS A 90 -2.46 -1.70 21.02
N LEU A 91 -2.52 -0.95 22.12
CA LEU A 91 -3.78 -0.72 22.84
C LEU A 91 -4.80 0.02 21.96
N GLN A 92 -4.37 1.06 21.24
CA GLN A 92 -5.24 1.80 20.31
C GLN A 92 -5.79 0.90 19.18
N LEU A 93 -4.98 -0.03 18.66
CA LEU A 93 -5.41 -0.98 17.63
C LEU A 93 -6.44 -1.99 18.17
N ILE A 94 -6.22 -2.54 19.37
CA ILE A 94 -7.17 -3.47 20.00
C ILE A 94 -8.49 -2.74 20.26
N LEU A 95 -8.43 -1.55 20.86
CA LEU A 95 -9.62 -0.74 21.13
C LEU A 95 -10.34 -0.35 19.83
N GLY A 96 -9.59 0.08 18.81
CA GLY A 96 -10.13 0.38 17.48
C GLY A 96 -10.83 -0.83 16.85
N ALA A 97 -10.21 -2.02 16.92
CA ALA A 97 -10.78 -3.26 16.40
C ALA A 97 -12.09 -3.63 17.12
N THR A 98 -12.16 -3.43 18.45
CA THR A 98 -13.42 -3.65 19.20
C THR A 98 -14.52 -2.68 18.76
N PHE A 99 -14.22 -1.40 18.58
CA PHE A 99 -15.19 -0.41 18.08
C PHE A 99 -15.63 -0.69 16.64
N ALA A 100 -14.70 -1.08 15.75
CA ALA A 100 -15.01 -1.47 14.38
C ALA A 100 -15.93 -2.70 14.33
N GLY A 101 -15.66 -3.69 15.18
CA GLY A 101 -16.52 -4.87 15.34
C GLY A 101 -17.90 -4.52 15.89
N LEU A 102 -17.98 -3.66 16.92
CA LEU A 102 -19.24 -3.17 17.45
C LEU A 102 -20.05 -2.43 16.38
N ASN A 103 -19.42 -1.53 15.63
CA ASN A 103 -20.08 -0.81 14.54
C ASN A 103 -20.63 -1.78 13.47
N GLY A 104 -19.82 -2.78 13.09
CA GLY A 104 -20.23 -3.85 12.18
C GLY A 104 -21.40 -4.68 12.69
N ALA A 105 -21.53 -4.89 14.00
CA ALA A 105 -22.63 -5.62 14.61
C ALA A 105 -23.91 -4.77 14.79
N ILE A 106 -23.77 -3.48 15.12
CA ILE A 106 -24.90 -2.57 15.34
C ILE A 106 -25.64 -2.31 14.02
N PHE A 107 -24.94 -2.23 12.90
CA PHE A 107 -25.55 -1.88 11.62
C PHE A 107 -26.62 -2.90 11.17
N PRO A 108 -26.40 -4.23 11.19
CA PRO A 108 -27.46 -5.21 10.93
C PRO A 108 -28.58 -5.24 11.99
N CYS A 109 -28.30 -4.88 13.25
CA CYS A 109 -29.34 -4.79 14.29
C CYS A 109 -30.43 -3.76 13.95
N MET A 110 -30.14 -2.79 13.08
CA MET A 110 -31.13 -1.88 12.51
C MET A 110 -32.30 -2.60 11.84
N ALA A 111 -32.07 -3.78 11.24
CA ALA A 111 -33.11 -4.60 10.63
C ALA A 111 -34.16 -5.07 11.65
N LEU A 112 -33.75 -5.32 12.91
CA LEU A 112 -34.64 -5.74 13.99
C LEU A 112 -35.67 -4.66 14.32
N VAL A 113 -35.19 -3.43 14.49
CA VAL A 113 -36.02 -2.26 14.76
C VAL A 113 -36.95 -1.98 13.57
N PHE A 114 -36.44 -2.18 12.34
CA PHE A 114 -37.25 -2.00 11.14
C PHE A 114 -38.47 -2.92 11.13
N GLY A 115 -38.29 -4.22 11.41
CA GLY A 115 -39.43 -5.14 11.47
C GLY A 115 -40.45 -4.75 12.53
N THR A 116 -40.00 -4.35 13.73
CA THR A 116 -40.93 -3.91 14.78
C THR A 116 -41.71 -2.65 14.39
N ALA A 117 -41.09 -1.75 13.61
CA ALA A 117 -41.78 -0.59 13.08
C ALA A 117 -42.83 -1.00 12.03
N ILE A 118 -42.49 -1.93 11.14
CA ILE A 118 -43.43 -2.47 10.16
C ILE A 118 -44.64 -3.12 10.85
N ASP A 119 -44.42 -3.96 11.86
CA ASP A 119 -45.52 -4.60 12.60
C ASP A 119 -46.42 -3.56 13.30
N ALA A 120 -45.86 -2.45 13.79
CA ALA A 120 -46.62 -1.37 14.41
C ALA A 120 -47.50 -0.58 13.42
N PHE A 121 -47.11 -0.52 12.14
CA PHE A 121 -47.90 0.09 11.06
C PHE A 121 -48.86 -0.89 10.38
N ALA A 122 -48.54 -2.18 10.38
CA ALA A 122 -49.26 -3.22 9.65
C ALA A 122 -50.32 -3.94 10.50
N GLN A 123 -50.95 -3.25 11.47
CA GLN A 123 -51.97 -3.86 12.32
C GLN A 123 -53.23 -4.21 11.51
N THR A 124 -53.77 -5.39 11.75
CA THR A 124 -54.98 -5.93 11.09
C THR A 124 -56.22 -5.07 11.29
N ASP A 125 -56.28 -4.28 12.37
CA ASP A 125 -57.44 -3.45 12.72
C ASP A 125 -57.44 -2.09 12.01
N GLY A 126 -56.43 -1.81 11.16
CA GLY A 126 -56.26 -0.50 10.50
C GLY A 126 -55.81 0.63 11.43
N GLY A 127 -55.60 0.33 12.71
CA GLY A 127 -54.98 1.22 13.69
C GLY A 127 -53.47 1.28 13.55
N VAL A 128 -52.86 2.39 14.02
CA VAL A 128 -51.40 2.51 14.15
C VAL A 128 -51.08 2.55 15.63
N ASP A 129 -50.22 1.64 16.09
CA ASP A 129 -49.68 1.73 17.45
C ASP A 129 -48.60 2.81 17.51
N ARG A 130 -49.06 4.03 17.80
CA ARG A 130 -48.21 5.20 17.98
C ARG A 130 -47.14 5.00 19.05
N THR A 131 -47.38 4.16 20.05
CA THR A 131 -46.41 3.93 21.13
C THR A 131 -45.26 3.04 20.66
N ALA A 132 -45.54 1.97 19.91
CA ALA A 132 -44.53 1.14 19.29
C ALA A 132 -43.73 1.90 18.23
N VAL A 133 -44.38 2.74 17.41
CA VAL A 133 -43.71 3.58 16.42
C VAL A 133 -42.76 4.59 17.10
N ASN A 134 -43.21 5.30 18.13
CA ASN A 134 -42.35 6.23 18.88
C ASN A 134 -41.16 5.52 19.54
N ARG A 135 -41.37 4.30 20.06
CA ARG A 135 -40.29 3.50 20.63
C ARG A 135 -39.30 3.04 19.56
N ALA A 136 -39.76 2.63 18.39
CA ALA A 136 -38.90 2.27 17.26
C ALA A 136 -38.07 3.48 16.77
N ALA A 137 -38.69 4.66 16.66
CA ALA A 137 -38.01 5.91 16.32
C ALA A 137 -36.91 6.27 17.33
N LEU A 138 -37.19 6.10 18.63
CA LEU A 138 -36.19 6.30 19.68
C LEU A 138 -35.02 5.30 19.56
N TYR A 139 -35.30 4.02 19.27
CA TYR A 139 -34.24 3.04 19.03
C TYR A 139 -33.40 3.35 17.79
N TYR A 140 -34.01 3.83 16.71
CA TYR A 140 -33.27 4.32 15.54
C TYR A 140 -32.33 5.47 15.88
N PHE A 141 -32.80 6.43 16.68
CA PHE A 141 -31.99 7.55 17.12
C PHE A 141 -30.81 7.10 17.99
N LEU A 142 -31.04 6.19 18.94
CA LEU A 142 -29.96 5.63 19.77
C LEU A 142 -28.96 4.81 18.95
N ILE A 143 -29.42 4.00 17.99
CA ILE A 143 -28.56 3.26 17.07
C ILE A 143 -27.73 4.23 16.22
N ALA A 144 -28.31 5.32 15.71
CA ALA A 144 -27.58 6.31 14.94
C ALA A 144 -26.46 6.97 15.75
N ILE A 145 -26.72 7.35 17.01
CA ILE A 145 -25.69 7.87 17.92
C ILE A 145 -24.60 6.81 18.17
N ALA A 146 -24.98 5.56 18.42
CA ALA A 146 -24.03 4.48 18.66
C ALA A 146 -23.14 4.21 17.43
N LEU A 147 -23.72 4.15 16.22
CA LEU A 147 -22.98 4.02 14.96
C LEU A 147 -22.01 5.19 14.77
N PHE A 148 -22.47 6.43 15.00
CA PHE A 148 -21.61 7.61 14.88
C PHE A 148 -20.42 7.57 15.84
N VAL A 149 -20.66 7.28 17.12
CA VAL A 149 -19.59 7.24 18.13
C VAL A 149 -18.62 6.10 17.88
N THR A 150 -19.12 4.90 17.57
CA THR A 150 -18.28 3.72 17.34
C THR A 150 -17.45 3.84 16.06
N ASP A 151 -18.02 4.31 14.95
CA ASP A 151 -17.29 4.51 13.69
C ASP A 151 -16.27 5.66 13.81
N CYS A 152 -16.65 6.78 14.45
CA CYS A 152 -15.74 7.89 14.68
C CYS A 152 -14.54 7.47 15.56
N MET A 153 -14.80 6.76 16.65
CA MET A 153 -13.74 6.30 17.55
C MET A 153 -12.83 5.27 16.86
N ALA A 154 -13.39 4.31 16.13
CA ALA A 154 -12.62 3.36 15.34
C ALA A 154 -11.74 4.09 14.32
N PHE A 155 -12.30 5.05 13.57
CA PHE A 155 -11.57 5.83 12.58
C PHE A 155 -10.40 6.61 13.19
N ILE A 156 -10.64 7.33 14.29
CA ILE A 156 -9.59 8.12 14.97
C ILE A 156 -8.48 7.22 15.51
N LEU A 157 -8.81 6.10 16.15
CA LEU A 157 -7.82 5.21 16.75
C LEU A 157 -6.91 4.55 15.71
N PHE A 158 -7.49 4.03 14.62
CA PHE A 158 -6.73 3.42 13.52
C PHE A 158 -5.88 4.45 12.79
N CYS A 159 -6.43 5.62 12.45
CA CYS A 159 -5.68 6.66 11.74
C CYS A 159 -4.54 7.23 12.59
N ASN A 160 -4.76 7.48 13.89
CA ASN A 160 -3.70 7.98 14.77
C ASN A 160 -2.57 6.96 14.94
N SER A 161 -2.91 5.69 15.13
CA SER A 161 -1.92 4.61 15.21
C SER A 161 -1.11 4.47 13.91
N ALA A 162 -1.78 4.55 12.75
CA ALA A 162 -1.11 4.49 11.45
C ALA A 162 -0.17 5.69 11.22
N GLU A 163 -0.59 6.92 11.56
CA GLU A 163 0.24 8.12 11.38
C GLU A 163 1.50 8.11 12.27
N LYS A 164 1.37 7.69 13.55
CA LYS A 164 2.52 7.57 14.45
C LYS A 164 3.55 6.54 13.95
N GLN A 165 3.07 5.36 13.55
CA GLN A 165 3.93 4.31 13.03
C GLN A 165 4.57 4.74 11.71
N MET A 166 3.83 5.43 10.85
CA MET A 166 4.36 5.94 9.59
C MET A 166 5.43 7.01 9.82
N LYS A 167 5.26 7.89 10.82
CA LYS A 167 6.28 8.86 11.22
C LYS A 167 7.56 8.16 11.68
N ALA A 168 7.46 7.17 12.56
CA ALA A 168 8.60 6.41 13.06
C ALA A 168 9.32 5.64 11.93
N LEU A 169 8.55 4.98 11.07
CA LEU A 169 9.06 4.25 9.92
C LEU A 169 9.80 5.17 8.94
N ARG A 170 9.22 6.33 8.56
CA ARG A 170 9.90 7.30 7.68
C ARG A 170 11.19 7.83 8.29
N ALA A 171 11.18 8.14 9.59
CA ALA A 171 12.37 8.66 10.27
C ALA A 171 13.50 7.63 10.27
N GLN A 172 13.22 6.36 10.59
CA GLN A 172 14.23 5.31 10.62
C GLN A 172 14.72 4.92 9.23
N VAL A 173 13.82 4.78 8.25
CA VAL A 173 14.18 4.45 6.86
C VAL A 173 15.07 5.55 6.28
N PHE A 174 14.71 6.81 6.50
CA PHE A 174 15.52 7.94 6.04
C PHE A 174 16.89 7.98 6.73
N ALA A 175 16.93 7.78 8.05
CA ALA A 175 18.20 7.70 8.78
C ALA A 175 19.08 6.54 8.29
N HIS A 176 18.50 5.35 8.11
CA HIS A 176 19.21 4.17 7.62
C HIS A 176 19.79 4.36 6.23
N MET A 177 19.03 4.99 5.32
CA MET A 177 19.52 5.33 3.99
C MET A 177 20.73 6.28 4.05
N LEU A 178 20.72 7.29 4.92
CA LEU A 178 21.86 8.22 5.04
C LEU A 178 23.17 7.56 5.51
N TYR A 179 23.10 6.44 6.23
CA TYR A 179 24.26 5.71 6.74
C TYR A 179 24.62 4.46 5.91
N MET A 180 23.97 4.28 4.77
CA MET A 180 24.23 3.16 3.88
C MET A 180 25.53 3.39 3.07
N ASP A 181 26.26 2.31 2.79
CA ASP A 181 27.51 2.42 2.04
C ASP A 181 27.30 2.91 0.59
N VAL A 182 28.29 3.62 0.07
CA VAL A 182 28.24 4.21 -1.28
C VAL A 182 28.12 3.11 -2.36
N SER A 183 28.70 1.93 -2.13
CA SER A 183 28.59 0.80 -3.05
C SER A 183 27.16 0.31 -3.23
N TRP A 184 26.31 0.38 -2.20
CA TRP A 184 24.91 0.05 -2.31
C TRP A 184 24.16 1.02 -3.25
N TYR A 185 24.50 2.31 -3.17
CA TYR A 185 23.96 3.34 -4.06
C TYR A 185 24.44 3.20 -5.50
N ASP A 186 25.64 2.67 -5.75
CA ASP A 186 26.11 2.35 -7.10
C ASP A 186 25.26 1.25 -7.79
N SER A 187 24.58 0.42 -7.00
CA SER A 187 23.70 -0.65 -7.47
C SER A 187 22.20 -0.32 -7.44
N SER A 188 21.82 0.79 -6.79
CA SER A 188 20.43 1.15 -6.53
C SER A 188 20.05 2.48 -7.19
N ASP A 189 18.88 2.55 -7.82
CA ASP A 189 18.41 3.80 -8.44
C ASP A 189 17.88 4.78 -7.38
N VAL A 190 18.57 5.92 -7.22
CA VAL A 190 18.23 7.00 -6.28
C VAL A 190 16.82 7.56 -6.52
N PHE A 191 16.34 7.59 -7.76
CA PHE A 191 14.99 8.07 -8.07
C PHE A 191 13.92 7.09 -7.63
N GLU A 192 14.17 5.79 -7.79
CA GLU A 192 13.28 4.73 -7.32
C GLU A 192 13.16 4.77 -5.79
N LEU A 193 14.29 4.97 -5.11
CA LEU A 193 14.39 5.13 -3.66
C LEU A 193 13.51 6.26 -3.10
N SER A 194 13.60 7.45 -3.69
CA SER A 194 12.78 8.60 -3.31
C SER A 194 11.28 8.35 -3.54
N SER A 195 10.93 7.72 -4.67
CA SER A 195 9.56 7.33 -4.99
C SER A 195 9.00 6.31 -4.00
N ARG A 196 9.79 5.35 -3.56
CA ARG A 196 9.38 4.34 -2.57
C ARG A 196 9.10 4.98 -1.20
N ILE A 197 9.96 5.88 -0.71
CA ILE A 197 9.74 6.57 0.57
C ILE A 197 8.47 7.41 0.55
N THR A 198 8.13 8.03 -0.58
CA THR A 198 6.96 8.93 -0.67
C THR A 198 5.68 8.17 -1.03
N GLY A 199 5.72 7.30 -2.02
CA GLY A 199 4.57 6.57 -2.55
C GLY A 199 4.19 5.32 -1.75
N ASP A 200 5.14 4.41 -1.51
CA ASP A 200 4.84 3.13 -0.87
C ASP A 200 4.46 3.32 0.61
N THR A 201 5.02 4.34 1.27
CA THR A 201 4.61 4.69 2.64
C THR A 201 3.16 5.14 2.75
N VAL A 202 2.62 5.82 1.74
CA VAL A 202 1.19 6.21 1.72
C VAL A 202 0.32 4.96 1.63
N LYS A 203 0.68 4.00 0.76
CA LYS A 203 -0.05 2.72 0.64
C LYS A 203 -0.04 1.93 1.95
N ILE A 204 1.12 1.87 2.62
CA ILE A 204 1.27 1.22 3.93
C ILE A 204 0.34 1.87 4.96
N LYS A 205 0.36 3.21 5.04
CA LYS A 205 -0.51 3.96 5.94
C LYS A 205 -1.99 3.68 5.69
N ASP A 206 -2.43 3.74 4.44
CA ASP A 206 -3.83 3.54 4.08
C ASP A 206 -4.31 2.13 4.40
N GLY A 207 -3.47 1.11 4.16
CA GLY A 207 -3.76 -0.28 4.50
C GLY A 207 -3.78 -0.55 6.01
N MET A 208 -2.84 0.00 6.78
CA MET A 208 -2.78 -0.15 8.24
C MET A 208 -3.88 0.64 8.98
N GLY A 209 -4.32 1.76 8.40
CA GLY A 209 -5.30 2.65 9.01
C GLY A 209 -6.74 2.25 8.68
N GLN A 210 -7.41 3.11 7.91
CA GLN A 210 -8.85 3.00 7.64
C GLN A 210 -9.24 1.67 7.00
N LYS A 211 -8.45 1.16 6.04
CA LYS A 211 -8.83 -0.04 5.27
C LYS A 211 -8.84 -1.31 6.12
N LEU A 212 -7.97 -1.40 7.13
CA LEU A 212 -8.01 -2.49 8.09
C LEU A 212 -9.26 -2.41 8.99
N SER A 213 -9.59 -1.22 9.49
CA SER A 213 -10.81 -0.99 10.27
C SER A 213 -12.06 -1.39 9.50
N ASP A 214 -12.19 -0.93 8.25
CA ASP A 214 -13.29 -1.24 7.37
C ASP A 214 -13.36 -2.75 7.05
N SER A 215 -12.21 -3.42 6.89
CA SER A 215 -12.16 -4.88 6.68
C SER A 215 -12.77 -5.64 7.86
N ILE A 216 -12.43 -5.26 9.10
CA ILE A 216 -12.98 -5.88 10.32
C ILE A 216 -14.48 -5.59 10.42
N LYS A 217 -14.88 -4.33 10.25
CA LYS A 217 -16.28 -3.88 10.29
C LYS A 217 -17.16 -4.68 9.32
N PHE A 218 -16.78 -4.76 8.05
CA PHE A 218 -17.58 -5.46 7.05
C PHE A 218 -17.58 -6.98 7.24
N THR A 219 -16.49 -7.55 7.77
CA THR A 219 -16.45 -8.98 8.12
C THR A 219 -17.43 -9.30 9.24
N VAL A 220 -17.47 -8.50 10.30
CA VAL A 220 -18.43 -8.68 11.40
C VAL A 220 -19.86 -8.44 10.92
N GLN A 221 -20.08 -7.40 10.12
CA GLN A 221 -21.38 -7.08 9.54
C GLN A 221 -21.94 -8.23 8.69
N PHE A 222 -21.07 -8.92 7.94
CA PHE A 222 -21.46 -10.10 7.17
C PHE A 222 -22.02 -11.19 8.09
N PHE A 223 -21.27 -11.60 9.11
CA PHE A 223 -21.71 -12.67 10.01
C PHE A 223 -22.96 -12.28 10.81
N VAL A 224 -22.99 -11.08 11.40
CA VAL A 224 -24.12 -10.63 12.21
C VAL A 224 -25.40 -10.48 11.37
N GLY A 225 -25.31 -9.96 10.15
CA GLY A 225 -26.45 -9.87 9.24
C GLY A 225 -27.05 -11.22 8.88
N TYR A 226 -26.21 -12.20 8.56
CA TYR A 226 -26.67 -13.57 8.29
C TYR A 226 -27.21 -14.27 9.53
N ILE A 227 -26.59 -14.09 10.70
CA ILE A 227 -27.11 -14.64 11.97
C ILE A 227 -28.52 -14.11 12.24
N ILE A 228 -28.74 -12.80 12.09
CA ILE A 228 -30.07 -12.18 12.24
C ILE A 228 -31.05 -12.74 11.21
N GLY A 229 -30.62 -12.87 9.96
CA GLY A 229 -31.42 -13.46 8.87
C GLY A 229 -31.91 -14.87 9.23
N PHE A 230 -30.98 -15.77 9.50
CA PHE A 230 -31.28 -17.17 9.82
C PHE A 230 -32.07 -17.33 11.12
N ALA A 231 -31.84 -16.48 12.13
CA ALA A 231 -32.58 -16.53 13.39
C ALA A 231 -34.05 -16.11 13.23
N ARG A 232 -34.38 -15.20 12.30
CA ARG A 232 -35.76 -14.71 12.11
C ARG A 232 -36.54 -15.47 11.04
N GLY A 233 -35.88 -15.89 9.98
CA GLY A 233 -36.50 -16.63 8.89
C GLY A 233 -35.48 -17.48 8.17
N TRP A 234 -35.28 -18.72 8.64
CA TRP A 234 -34.28 -19.64 8.10
C TRP A 234 -34.56 -20.03 6.65
N ASP A 235 -35.83 -20.21 6.30
CA ASP A 235 -36.31 -20.62 4.98
C ASP A 235 -36.13 -19.53 3.93
N MET A 236 -36.58 -18.31 4.24
CA MET A 236 -36.40 -17.15 3.37
C MET A 236 -34.92 -16.78 3.22
N SER A 237 -34.16 -16.84 4.31
CA SER A 237 -32.72 -16.57 4.29
C SER A 237 -31.98 -17.59 3.44
N LEU A 238 -32.43 -18.86 3.41
CA LEU A 238 -31.85 -19.89 2.56
C LEU A 238 -32.07 -19.59 1.07
N VAL A 239 -33.28 -19.16 0.69
CA VAL A 239 -33.61 -18.75 -0.70
C VAL A 239 -32.72 -17.59 -1.14
N MET A 240 -32.53 -16.58 -0.28
CA MET A 240 -31.63 -15.46 -0.58
C MET A 240 -30.16 -15.89 -0.58
N ALA A 241 -29.75 -16.79 0.32
CA ALA A 241 -28.40 -17.34 0.36
C ALA A 241 -28.04 -18.14 -0.89
N CYS A 242 -28.99 -18.79 -1.56
CA CYS A 242 -28.75 -19.45 -2.85
C CYS A 242 -28.34 -18.48 -3.97
N ALA A 243 -28.73 -17.21 -3.90
CA ALA A 243 -28.31 -16.18 -4.87
C ALA A 243 -26.88 -15.65 -4.60
N MET A 244 -26.39 -15.79 -3.37
CA MET A 244 -25.06 -15.34 -2.95
C MET A 244 -23.90 -15.96 -3.76
N PRO A 245 -23.79 -17.30 -3.98
CA PRO A 245 -22.69 -17.87 -4.75
C PRO A 245 -22.65 -17.34 -6.19
N PHE A 246 -23.81 -17.05 -6.79
CA PHE A 246 -23.88 -16.41 -8.10
C PHE A 246 -23.35 -14.97 -8.06
N MET A 247 -23.67 -14.22 -7.01
CA MET A 247 -23.13 -12.87 -6.79
C MET A 247 -21.61 -12.88 -6.58
N VAL A 248 -21.08 -13.80 -5.77
CA VAL A 248 -19.63 -13.94 -5.55
C VAL A 248 -18.90 -14.33 -6.83
N LEU A 249 -19.48 -15.25 -7.61
CA LEU A 249 -18.89 -15.69 -8.87
C LEU A 249 -18.85 -14.55 -9.91
N SER A 250 -19.93 -13.77 -10.02
CA SER A 250 -19.98 -12.60 -10.90
C SER A 250 -18.99 -11.51 -10.48
N LEU A 251 -18.87 -11.22 -9.17
CA LEU A 251 -17.89 -10.27 -8.64
C LEU A 251 -16.44 -10.73 -8.91
N LYS A 252 -16.13 -12.00 -8.66
CA LYS A 252 -14.80 -12.57 -8.95
C LYS A 252 -14.45 -12.46 -10.43
N TYR A 253 -15.43 -12.73 -11.30
CA TYR A 253 -15.25 -12.61 -12.74
C TYR A 253 -15.05 -11.15 -13.17
N MET A 254 -15.81 -10.22 -12.59
CA MET A 254 -15.68 -8.78 -12.81
C MET A 254 -14.29 -8.27 -12.42
N VAL A 255 -13.80 -8.60 -11.22
CA VAL A 255 -12.45 -8.20 -10.76
C VAL A 255 -11.36 -8.73 -11.70
N ARG A 256 -11.47 -9.99 -12.15
CA ARG A 256 -10.53 -10.56 -13.13
C ARG A 256 -10.57 -9.84 -14.47
N LEU A 257 -11.77 -9.51 -14.95
CA LEU A 257 -11.94 -8.80 -16.21
C LEU A 257 -11.41 -7.37 -16.13
N PHE A 258 -11.63 -6.68 -15.01
CA PHE A 258 -11.07 -5.35 -14.75
C PHE A 258 -9.55 -5.36 -14.70
N ARG A 259 -8.94 -6.34 -14.02
CA ARG A 259 -7.47 -6.50 -14.03
C ARG A 259 -6.94 -6.73 -15.45
N LYS A 260 -7.59 -7.61 -16.22
CA LYS A 260 -7.21 -7.86 -17.62
C LYS A 260 -7.37 -6.61 -18.49
N ARG A 261 -8.44 -5.85 -18.29
CA ARG A 261 -8.70 -4.57 -18.97
C ARG A 261 -7.61 -3.55 -18.65
N ALA A 262 -7.26 -3.38 -17.38
CA ALA A 262 -6.24 -2.45 -16.94
C ALA A 262 -4.88 -2.76 -17.60
N LEU A 263 -4.45 -4.03 -17.57
CA LEU A 263 -3.20 -4.47 -18.19
C LEU A 263 -3.20 -4.29 -19.72
N LEU A 264 -4.29 -4.66 -20.40
CA LEU A 264 -4.39 -4.50 -21.84
C LEU A 264 -4.39 -3.03 -22.23
N SER A 265 -5.15 -2.19 -21.52
CA SER A 265 -5.18 -0.75 -21.75
C SER A 265 -3.80 -0.14 -21.54
N GLN A 266 -3.08 -0.53 -20.48
CA GLN A 266 -1.73 -0.01 -20.20
C GLN A 266 -0.73 -0.41 -21.29
N LYS A 267 -0.75 -1.68 -21.75
CA LYS A 267 0.12 -2.13 -22.84
C LYS A 267 -0.16 -1.38 -24.15
N MET A 268 -1.43 -1.24 -24.52
CA MET A 268 -1.82 -0.57 -25.74
C MET A 268 -1.48 0.94 -25.70
N TYR A 269 -1.64 1.59 -24.55
CA TYR A 269 -1.21 2.98 -24.36
C TYR A 269 0.32 3.13 -24.39
N ALA A 270 1.08 2.16 -23.88
CA ALA A 270 2.54 2.16 -23.98
C ALA A 270 3.01 2.08 -25.44
N GLU A 271 2.38 1.24 -26.27
CA GLU A 271 2.70 1.13 -27.70
C GLU A 271 2.38 2.43 -28.48
N ALA A 272 1.22 3.04 -28.23
CA ALA A 272 0.87 4.33 -28.84
C ALA A 272 1.78 5.48 -28.32
N GLY A 273 2.09 5.45 -27.02
CA GLY A 273 3.02 6.38 -26.37
C GLY A 273 4.41 6.30 -26.95
N ALA A 274 4.93 5.10 -27.22
CA ALA A 274 6.24 4.91 -27.84
C ALA A 274 6.33 5.54 -29.24
N VAL A 275 5.26 5.47 -30.04
CA VAL A 275 5.21 6.13 -31.36
C VAL A 275 5.23 7.65 -31.22
N ALA A 276 4.49 8.20 -30.24
CA ALA A 276 4.51 9.62 -29.96
C ALA A 276 5.89 10.07 -29.45
N GLU A 277 6.52 9.29 -28.58
CA GLU A 277 7.85 9.55 -28.04
C GLU A 277 8.92 9.53 -29.13
N GLU A 278 8.92 8.53 -30.02
CA GLU A 278 9.81 8.46 -31.20
C GLU A 278 9.67 9.70 -32.08
N THR A 279 8.43 10.08 -32.39
CA THR A 279 8.11 11.21 -33.28
C THR A 279 8.50 12.55 -32.67
N LEU A 280 8.15 12.78 -31.41
CA LEU A 280 8.44 14.03 -30.70
C LEU A 280 9.92 14.16 -30.36
N GLY A 281 10.59 13.06 -29.99
CA GLY A 281 12.02 13.02 -29.73
C GLY A 281 12.86 13.40 -30.96
N SER A 282 12.37 13.06 -32.17
CA SER A 282 13.03 13.36 -33.45
C SER A 282 12.29 14.40 -34.29
N ILE A 283 11.62 15.37 -33.67
CA ILE A 283 10.73 16.31 -34.37
C ILE A 283 11.42 17.10 -35.50
N ARG A 284 12.71 17.46 -35.32
CA ARG A 284 13.49 18.16 -36.35
C ARG A 284 13.66 17.31 -37.61
N THR A 285 13.89 16.00 -37.44
CA THR A 285 14.03 15.05 -38.54
C THR A 285 12.69 14.86 -39.25
N VAL A 286 11.61 14.69 -38.50
CA VAL A 286 10.24 14.54 -39.06
C VAL A 286 9.86 15.78 -39.88
N ALA A 287 10.11 16.98 -39.36
CA ALA A 287 9.85 18.23 -40.07
C ALA A 287 10.75 18.41 -41.30
N SER A 288 12.04 18.06 -41.21
CA SER A 288 12.97 18.15 -42.35
C SER A 288 12.61 17.21 -43.51
N LEU A 289 11.96 16.09 -43.22
CA LEU A 289 11.51 15.10 -44.20
C LEU A 289 10.05 15.28 -44.61
N ASN A 290 9.36 16.33 -44.10
CA ASN A 290 7.92 16.58 -44.32
C ASN A 290 7.05 15.33 -44.00
N GLY A 291 7.42 14.64 -42.93
CA GLY A 291 6.88 13.34 -42.52
C GLY A 291 5.72 13.40 -41.52
N GLU A 292 5.19 14.59 -41.22
CA GLU A 292 4.20 14.82 -40.17
C GLU A 292 2.93 14.01 -40.41
N LYS A 293 2.43 13.99 -41.66
CA LYS A 293 1.23 13.25 -42.02
C LYS A 293 1.39 11.74 -41.79
N ARG A 294 2.55 11.19 -42.15
CA ARG A 294 2.89 9.77 -41.93
C ARG A 294 2.95 9.43 -40.44
N ALA A 295 3.48 10.34 -39.62
CA ALA A 295 3.52 10.15 -38.17
C ALA A 295 2.13 10.20 -37.54
N ILE A 296 1.27 11.13 -37.97
CA ILE A 296 -0.14 11.20 -37.56
C ILE A 296 -0.88 9.91 -37.92
N ASP A 297 -0.72 9.42 -39.15
CA ASP A 297 -1.36 8.18 -39.60
C ASP A 297 -0.88 6.96 -38.80
N LYS A 298 0.43 6.84 -38.53
CA LYS A 298 1.02 5.78 -37.70
C LYS A 298 0.47 5.82 -36.26
N TYR A 299 0.30 7.01 -35.68
CA TYR A 299 -0.29 7.16 -34.36
C TYR A 299 -1.78 6.80 -34.35
N ASN A 300 -2.55 7.27 -35.34
CA ASN A 300 -3.98 6.96 -35.47
C ASN A 300 -4.23 5.47 -35.66
N GLU A 301 -3.41 4.78 -36.45
CA GLU A 301 -3.50 3.33 -36.62
C GLU A 301 -3.37 2.59 -35.28
N ARG A 302 -2.39 2.98 -34.45
CA ARG A 302 -2.22 2.41 -33.11
C ARG A 302 -3.34 2.81 -32.17
N ALA A 303 -3.82 4.06 -32.24
CA ALA A 303 -4.93 4.54 -31.43
C ALA A 303 -6.24 3.79 -31.72
N VAL A 304 -6.55 3.52 -32.98
CA VAL A 304 -7.75 2.75 -33.39
C VAL A 304 -7.69 1.31 -32.90
N LEU A 305 -6.50 0.68 -32.92
CA LEU A 305 -6.31 -0.64 -32.31
C LEU A 305 -6.57 -0.63 -30.79
N VAL A 306 -6.10 0.42 -30.09
CA VAL A 306 -6.38 0.61 -28.65
C VAL A 306 -7.88 0.78 -28.42
N GLU A 307 -8.53 1.64 -29.22
CA GLU A 307 -9.94 1.96 -29.12
C GLU A 307 -10.81 0.71 -29.30
N THR A 308 -10.62 -0.03 -30.39
CA THR A 308 -11.39 -1.25 -30.70
C THR A 308 -11.21 -2.32 -29.62
N GLY A 309 -9.98 -2.52 -29.12
CA GLY A 309 -9.69 -3.41 -28.00
C GLY A 309 -10.39 -2.98 -26.71
N ASN A 310 -10.32 -1.69 -26.37
CA ASN A 310 -10.98 -1.15 -25.19
C ASN A 310 -12.51 -1.21 -25.28
N ILE A 311 -13.10 -0.95 -26.44
CA ILE A 311 -14.54 -1.08 -26.67
C ILE A 311 -14.99 -2.53 -26.47
N ALA A 312 -14.27 -3.50 -27.05
CA ALA A 312 -14.59 -4.91 -26.92
C ALA A 312 -14.57 -5.39 -25.45
N VAL A 313 -13.52 -5.00 -24.71
CA VAL A 313 -13.40 -5.34 -23.28
C VAL A 313 -14.45 -4.59 -22.45
N SER A 314 -14.78 -3.34 -22.80
CA SER A 314 -15.80 -2.55 -22.11
C SER A 314 -17.20 -3.13 -22.30
N LYS A 315 -17.56 -3.60 -23.50
CA LYS A 315 -18.82 -4.31 -23.75
C LYS A 315 -18.96 -5.54 -22.87
N ARG A 316 -17.90 -6.36 -22.78
CA ARG A 316 -17.88 -7.53 -21.89
C ARG A 316 -17.99 -7.13 -20.42
N SER A 317 -17.31 -6.07 -20.01
CA SER A 317 -17.32 -5.56 -18.64
C SER A 317 -18.70 -5.03 -18.24
N ALA A 318 -19.35 -4.30 -19.13
CA ALA A 318 -20.71 -3.80 -18.93
C ALA A 318 -21.72 -4.94 -18.80
N CYS A 319 -21.62 -5.97 -19.65
CA CYS A 319 -22.46 -7.18 -19.54
C CYS A 319 -22.28 -7.87 -18.19
N VAL A 320 -21.03 -8.08 -17.74
CA VAL A 320 -20.75 -8.70 -16.43
C VAL A 320 -21.29 -7.85 -15.27
N PHE A 321 -21.11 -6.54 -15.33
CA PHE A 321 -21.65 -5.62 -14.33
C PHE A 321 -23.19 -5.64 -14.31
N GLY A 322 -23.82 -5.69 -15.48
CA GLY A 322 -25.26 -5.86 -15.63
C GLY A 322 -25.75 -7.17 -15.02
N CYS A 323 -25.07 -8.29 -15.26
CA CYS A 323 -25.38 -9.57 -14.64
C CYS A 323 -25.22 -9.54 -13.11
N MET A 324 -24.18 -8.86 -12.60
CA MET A 324 -23.97 -8.67 -11.16
C MET A 324 -25.11 -7.85 -10.54
N MET A 325 -25.44 -6.67 -11.09
CA MET A 325 -26.56 -5.85 -10.59
C MET A 325 -27.90 -6.58 -10.73
N GLY A 326 -28.12 -7.27 -11.86
CA GLY A 326 -29.31 -8.09 -12.10
C GLY A 326 -29.48 -9.19 -11.06
N SER A 327 -28.38 -9.83 -10.62
CA SER A 327 -28.45 -10.83 -9.55
C SER A 327 -28.95 -10.27 -8.22
N VAL A 328 -28.58 -9.04 -7.89
CA VAL A 328 -29.04 -8.35 -6.67
C VAL A 328 -30.54 -8.08 -6.77
N TRP A 329 -31.02 -7.57 -7.90
CA TRP A 329 -32.45 -7.34 -8.12
C TRP A 329 -33.27 -8.63 -8.14
N LEU A 330 -32.74 -9.71 -8.73
CA LEU A 330 -33.37 -11.03 -8.69
C LEU A 330 -33.47 -11.59 -7.27
N MET A 331 -32.41 -11.41 -6.45
CA MET A 331 -32.43 -11.77 -5.03
C MET A 331 -33.52 -10.99 -4.28
N TYR A 332 -33.70 -9.70 -4.57
CA TYR A 332 -34.75 -8.88 -3.96
C TYR A 332 -36.14 -9.38 -4.38
N ALA A 333 -36.34 -9.62 -5.68
CA ALA A 333 -37.61 -10.09 -6.22
C ALA A 333 -38.00 -11.46 -5.64
N ALA A 334 -37.07 -12.41 -5.62
CA ALA A 334 -37.30 -13.74 -5.06
C ALA A 334 -37.56 -13.70 -3.55
N GLY A 335 -36.77 -12.90 -2.81
CA GLY A 335 -36.94 -12.72 -1.37
C GLY A 335 -38.30 -12.11 -1.02
N LEU A 336 -38.70 -11.03 -1.67
CA LEU A 336 -39.99 -10.38 -1.42
C LEU A 336 -41.19 -11.20 -1.92
N TRP A 337 -41.06 -11.92 -3.04
CA TRP A 337 -42.12 -12.82 -3.52
C TRP A 337 -42.38 -13.96 -2.54
N TYR A 338 -41.30 -14.62 -2.08
CA TYR A 338 -41.40 -15.70 -1.09
C TYR A 338 -41.88 -15.18 0.26
N GLY A 339 -41.30 -14.09 0.75
CA GLY A 339 -41.71 -13.43 1.98
C GLY A 339 -43.16 -12.97 1.97
N GLY A 340 -43.61 -12.34 0.87
CA GLY A 340 -45.00 -11.91 0.69
C GLY A 340 -45.98 -13.08 0.63
N SER A 341 -45.63 -14.17 -0.05
CA SER A 341 -46.45 -15.40 -0.05
C SER A 341 -46.59 -16.01 1.35
N LYS A 342 -45.55 -15.90 2.18
CA LYS A 342 -45.55 -16.39 3.57
C LYS A 342 -46.45 -15.55 4.47
N VAL A 343 -46.41 -14.23 4.31
CA VAL A 343 -47.34 -13.31 4.99
C VAL A 343 -48.78 -13.59 4.55
N ALA A 344 -49.02 -13.82 3.25
CA ALA A 344 -50.36 -14.11 2.74
C ALA A 344 -50.97 -15.44 3.25
N ARG A 345 -50.14 -16.34 3.80
CA ARG A 345 -50.56 -17.61 4.43
C ARG A 345 -50.62 -17.54 5.95
N ASP A 346 -50.43 -16.36 6.54
CA ASP A 346 -50.33 -16.15 7.99
C ASP A 346 -49.23 -16.98 8.69
N GLU A 347 -48.21 -17.42 7.94
CA GLU A 347 -47.09 -18.22 8.46
C GLU A 347 -46.01 -17.35 9.12
N ALA A 348 -46.00 -16.03 8.85
CA ALA A 348 -45.07 -15.07 9.46
C ALA A 348 -45.63 -13.64 9.46
N SER A 349 -45.27 -12.86 10.47
CA SER A 349 -45.55 -11.41 10.51
C SER A 349 -44.75 -10.67 9.42
N PRO A 350 -45.30 -9.60 8.81
CA PRO A 350 -44.57 -8.74 7.89
C PRO A 350 -43.22 -8.26 8.45
N GLY A 351 -43.17 -7.88 9.74
CA GLY A 351 -41.95 -7.44 10.39
C GLY A 351 -40.88 -8.51 10.48
N THR A 352 -41.24 -9.77 10.77
CA THR A 352 -40.29 -10.90 10.81
C THR A 352 -39.69 -11.17 9.42
N VAL A 353 -40.50 -11.07 8.37
CA VAL A 353 -40.06 -11.21 6.98
C VAL A 353 -39.08 -10.10 6.62
N PHE A 354 -39.39 -8.84 6.94
CA PHE A 354 -38.49 -7.72 6.68
C PHE A 354 -37.21 -7.77 7.53
N GLN A 355 -37.26 -8.28 8.76
CA GLN A 355 -36.06 -8.51 9.58
C GLN A 355 -35.12 -9.51 8.93
N ALA A 356 -35.65 -10.63 8.45
CA ALA A 356 -34.86 -11.64 7.75
C ALA A 356 -34.29 -11.06 6.43
N PHE A 357 -35.14 -10.40 5.64
CA PHE A 357 -34.76 -9.76 4.38
C PHE A 357 -33.62 -8.75 4.54
N PHE A 358 -33.80 -7.76 5.42
CA PHE A 358 -32.82 -6.71 5.64
C PHE A 358 -31.55 -7.23 6.33
N GLY A 359 -31.67 -8.23 7.22
CA GLY A 359 -30.51 -8.89 7.84
C GLY A 359 -29.60 -9.53 6.79
N VAL A 360 -30.15 -10.38 5.92
CA VAL A 360 -29.40 -11.02 4.82
C VAL A 360 -28.89 -10.00 3.82
N LEU A 361 -29.69 -8.97 3.51
CA LEU A 361 -29.31 -7.92 2.58
C LEU A 361 -28.09 -7.13 3.05
N MET A 362 -28.11 -6.64 4.31
CA MET A 362 -26.99 -5.90 4.88
C MET A 362 -25.73 -6.77 4.98
N GLY A 363 -25.89 -8.07 5.25
CA GLY A 363 -24.80 -9.04 5.19
C GLY A 363 -24.24 -9.17 3.77
N THR A 364 -25.10 -9.32 2.76
CA THR A 364 -24.68 -9.47 1.35
C THR A 364 -23.96 -8.22 0.83
N ILE A 365 -24.44 -7.01 1.17
CA ILE A 365 -23.79 -5.76 0.78
C ILE A 365 -22.38 -5.67 1.40
N SER A 366 -22.21 -6.06 2.66
CA SER A 366 -20.92 -6.00 3.34
C SER A 366 -19.85 -6.84 2.62
N LEU A 367 -20.21 -8.00 2.06
CA LEU A 367 -19.30 -8.86 1.31
C LEU A 367 -18.66 -8.15 0.11
N SER A 368 -19.42 -7.29 -0.58
CA SER A 368 -18.89 -6.50 -1.71
C SER A 368 -17.83 -5.48 -1.26
N GLN A 369 -17.95 -4.97 -0.03
CA GLN A 369 -17.05 -4.00 0.56
C GLN A 369 -15.82 -4.63 1.21
N ILE A 370 -15.86 -5.92 1.59
CA ILE A 370 -14.70 -6.63 2.17
C ILE A 370 -13.54 -6.70 1.15
N SER A 371 -13.84 -7.03 -0.11
CA SER A 371 -12.84 -7.27 -1.15
C SER A 371 -11.84 -6.11 -1.40
N PRO A 372 -12.28 -4.86 -1.65
CA PRO A 372 -11.34 -3.75 -1.86
C PRO A 372 -10.52 -3.42 -0.61
N ASN A 373 -11.09 -3.60 0.59
CA ASN A 373 -10.40 -3.29 1.84
C ASN A 373 -9.33 -4.33 2.18
N ILE A 374 -9.61 -5.63 2.01
CA ILE A 374 -8.59 -6.69 2.14
C ILE A 374 -7.49 -6.52 1.08
N THR A 375 -7.85 -6.13 -0.15
CA THR A 375 -6.87 -5.90 -1.22
C THR A 375 -5.91 -4.77 -0.84
N ALA A 376 -6.41 -3.66 -0.29
CA ALA A 376 -5.57 -2.56 0.17
C ALA A 376 -4.61 -2.98 1.31
N VAL A 377 -5.07 -3.83 2.25
CA VAL A 377 -4.20 -4.39 3.30
C VAL A 377 -3.11 -5.30 2.70
N ALA A 378 -3.44 -6.08 1.66
CA ALA A 378 -2.46 -6.90 0.96
C ALA A 378 -1.44 -6.06 0.17
N GLU A 379 -1.88 -4.98 -0.48
CA GLU A 379 -1.01 -4.02 -1.16
C GLU A 379 -0.07 -3.30 -0.18
N ALA A 380 -0.57 -2.91 1.00
CA ALA A 380 0.24 -2.35 2.07
C ALA A 380 1.33 -3.32 2.54
N LYS A 381 1.02 -4.61 2.70
CA LYS A 381 2.02 -5.64 3.00
C LYS A 381 3.09 -5.74 1.91
N GLY A 382 2.70 -5.71 0.63
CA GLY A 382 3.65 -5.72 -0.48
C GLY A 382 4.60 -4.51 -0.45
N ALA A 383 4.04 -3.32 -0.28
CA ALA A 383 4.81 -2.07 -0.15
C ALA A 383 5.76 -2.09 1.07
N ALA A 384 5.31 -2.61 2.21
CA ALA A 384 6.14 -2.72 3.41
C ALA A 384 7.29 -3.73 3.25
N THR A 385 7.11 -4.76 2.42
CA THR A 385 8.16 -5.77 2.16
C THR A 385 9.40 -5.15 1.57
N GLU A 386 9.22 -4.28 0.59
CA GLU A 386 10.33 -3.61 -0.07
C GLU A 386 11.02 -2.60 0.88
N ILE A 387 10.25 -1.84 1.66
CA ILE A 387 10.82 -0.87 2.60
C ILE A 387 11.57 -1.56 3.74
N TYR A 388 11.02 -2.65 4.30
CA TYR A 388 11.70 -3.41 5.35
C TYR A 388 12.92 -4.15 4.82
N LYS A 389 12.92 -4.59 3.55
CA LYS A 389 14.13 -5.13 2.93
C LYS A 389 15.28 -4.11 2.93
N ILE A 390 15.00 -2.85 2.61
CA ILE A 390 16.00 -1.78 2.68
C ILE A 390 16.46 -1.57 4.13
N LEU A 391 15.51 -1.53 5.07
CA LEU A 391 15.80 -1.29 6.49
C LEU A 391 16.60 -2.42 7.15
N ASP A 392 16.35 -3.66 6.75
CA ASP A 392 17.04 -4.85 7.28
C ASP A 392 18.35 -5.16 6.52
N THR A 393 18.68 -4.38 5.48
CA THR A 393 19.97 -4.50 4.78
C THR A 393 21.07 -3.89 5.65
N PRO A 394 22.09 -4.66 6.09
CA PRO A 394 23.19 -4.12 6.87
C PRO A 394 24.12 -3.26 5.99
N SER A 395 24.57 -2.12 6.52
CA SER A 395 25.63 -1.32 5.88
C SER A 395 26.99 -1.95 6.18
N THR A 396 27.78 -2.18 5.14
CA THR A 396 29.13 -2.74 5.28
C THR A 396 30.10 -1.73 5.89
N ILE A 397 29.87 -0.44 5.65
CA ILE A 397 30.63 0.69 6.17
C ILE A 397 29.63 1.63 6.85
N ASP A 398 29.40 1.39 8.14
CA ASP A 398 28.38 2.11 8.91
C ASP A 398 28.99 3.32 9.65
N ALA A 399 28.80 4.51 9.09
CA ALA A 399 29.24 5.76 9.70
C ALA A 399 28.37 6.23 10.88
N SER A 400 27.27 5.52 11.20
CA SER A 400 26.47 5.81 12.40
C SER A 400 27.10 5.25 13.67
N GLN A 401 27.94 4.22 13.52
CA GLN A 401 28.63 3.60 14.64
C GLN A 401 29.93 4.32 14.92
N ASP A 402 30.10 4.74 16.16
CA ASP A 402 31.32 5.39 16.64
C ASP A 402 32.41 4.35 16.98
N VAL A 403 32.61 3.41 16.06
CA VAL A 403 33.47 2.23 16.24
C VAL A 403 34.70 2.42 15.35
N GLY A 404 35.80 2.79 15.98
CA GLY A 404 37.08 3.02 15.32
C GLY A 404 38.06 3.74 16.25
N ASP A 405 39.35 3.69 15.90
CA ASP A 405 40.37 4.40 16.66
C ASP A 405 40.24 5.91 16.43
N LYS A 406 40.13 6.67 17.53
CA LYS A 406 40.14 8.13 17.53
C LYS A 406 41.47 8.62 18.09
N PRO A 407 42.50 8.84 17.26
CA PRO A 407 43.80 9.29 17.74
C PRO A 407 43.70 10.73 18.27
N ASP A 408 44.36 11.01 19.39
CA ASP A 408 44.38 12.35 20.03
C ASP A 408 45.08 13.42 19.16
N SER A 409 45.97 12.99 18.27
CA SER A 409 46.65 13.86 17.30
C SER A 409 46.89 13.14 15.97
N CYS A 410 46.81 13.87 14.87
CA CYS A 410 47.04 13.36 13.52
C CYS A 410 48.15 14.16 12.84
N SER A 411 49.28 13.51 12.54
CA SER A 411 50.42 14.13 11.83
C SER A 411 50.23 14.23 10.32
N GLY A 412 49.18 13.60 9.77
CA GLY A 412 48.83 13.70 8.35
C GLY A 412 49.70 12.88 7.39
N ARG A 413 50.51 11.93 7.88
CA ARG A 413 51.29 11.04 7.00
C ARG A 413 50.37 9.97 6.39
N ILE A 414 50.23 9.98 5.07
CA ILE A 414 49.41 9.05 4.29
C ILE A 414 50.32 8.12 3.47
N GLU A 415 50.08 6.82 3.53
CA GLU A 415 50.81 5.80 2.76
C GLU A 415 49.82 4.84 2.11
N VAL A 416 50.05 4.49 0.85
CA VAL A 416 49.20 3.56 0.07
C VAL A 416 50.07 2.39 -0.35
N LEU A 417 49.79 1.19 0.19
CA LEU A 417 50.61 0.00 0.00
C LEU A 417 49.82 -1.10 -0.72
N ASN A 418 50.27 -1.47 -1.93
CA ASN A 418 49.75 -2.60 -2.72
C ASN A 418 48.21 -2.68 -2.76
N VAL A 419 47.54 -1.56 -3.05
CA VAL A 419 46.08 -1.50 -3.11
C VAL A 419 45.60 -1.92 -4.50
N ASN A 420 44.75 -2.95 -4.55
CA ASN A 420 43.95 -3.30 -5.71
C ASN A 420 42.48 -2.97 -5.40
N PHE A 421 41.78 -2.34 -6.34
CA PHE A 421 40.41 -1.86 -6.14
C PHE A 421 39.59 -2.06 -7.42
N THR A 422 38.37 -2.56 -7.26
CA THR A 422 37.41 -2.76 -8.35
C THR A 422 36.04 -2.31 -7.87
N TYR A 423 35.32 -1.53 -8.69
CA TYR A 423 33.96 -1.10 -8.35
C TYR A 423 32.99 -2.29 -8.43
N PRO A 424 32.11 -2.49 -7.42
CA PRO A 424 31.15 -3.58 -7.44
C PRO A 424 30.19 -3.52 -8.64
N SER A 425 29.89 -2.32 -9.14
CA SER A 425 29.03 -2.10 -10.30
C SER A 425 29.68 -2.47 -11.64
N ARG A 426 31.01 -2.66 -11.67
CA ARG A 426 31.79 -3.01 -12.87
C ARG A 426 32.95 -3.97 -12.50
N PRO A 427 32.65 -5.23 -12.18
CA PRO A 427 33.67 -6.20 -11.77
C PRO A 427 34.65 -6.60 -12.89
N ASP A 428 34.30 -6.32 -14.15
CA ASP A 428 35.02 -6.77 -15.34
C ASP A 428 36.05 -5.75 -15.87
N VAL A 429 36.19 -4.61 -15.19
CA VAL A 429 37.11 -3.50 -15.53
C VAL A 429 38.21 -3.44 -14.48
#